data_AF-A0A1F6V198-F1
#
_entry.id   AF-A0A1F6V198-F1
#
_cell.length_a   1.000
_cell.length_b   1.000
_cell.length_c   1.000
_cell.angle_alpha   90.00
_cell.angle_beta   90.00
_cell.angle_gamma   90.00
#
_symmetry.space_group_name_H-M   'P 1'
#
loop_
_entity.id
_entity.type
_entity.pdbx_description
1 polymer ?
#
loop_
_entity_poly.entity_id
_entity_poly.type
_entity_poly.pdbx_seq_one_letter_code
_entity_poly.pdbx_strand_id
1 'polypeptide(L)'
;MTQINKNIIIFLSVAVFFILFYIFFIRKTPEVASLVSSSSVSPASATNIPDANSLIAKDFLNLLLNVKNIKLDDSIFADNAFNSLRDSSIVLTPDGNEGRPNPFAPLGSENIIGGVVLPINIPSTNKTTP
;
A
#
# COMPACT_ATOMS: atom_id res chain seq x y z
N MET A 1 -39.70 -54.51 18.67
CA MET A 1 -39.02 -53.69 17.64
C MET A 1 -38.41 -54.64 16.62
N THR A 2 -38.86 -54.58 15.38
CA THR A 2 -38.46 -55.48 14.29
C THR A 2 -36.95 -55.38 14.02
N GLN A 3 -36.29 -56.50 13.70
CA GLN A 3 -34.83 -56.58 13.55
C GLN A 3 -34.29 -55.58 12.51
N ILE A 4 -35.09 -55.22 11.50
CA ILE A 4 -34.80 -54.18 10.50
C ILE A 4 -34.48 -52.82 11.18
N ASN A 5 -35.27 -52.40 12.17
CA ASN A 5 -35.10 -51.10 12.81
C ASN A 5 -33.83 -51.05 13.67
N LYS A 6 -33.44 -52.18 14.26
CA LYS A 6 -32.25 -52.29 15.10
C LYS A 6 -30.97 -52.19 14.26
N ASN A 7 -30.93 -52.85 13.10
CA ASN A 7 -29.80 -52.78 12.18
C ASN A 7 -29.63 -51.38 11.59
N ILE A 8 -30.74 -50.69 11.29
CA ILE A 8 -30.73 -49.29 10.83
C ILE A 8 -30.14 -48.35 11.89
N ILE A 9 -30.51 -48.52 13.16
CA ILE A 9 -29.99 -47.70 14.26
C ILE A 9 -28.49 -47.93 14.47
N ILE A 10 -28.04 -49.18 14.37
CA ILE A 10 -26.62 -49.53 14.48
C ILE A 10 -25.81 -48.92 13.33
N PHE A 11 -26.32 -49.00 12.11
CA PHE A 11 -25.65 -48.40 10.95
C PHE A 11 -25.55 -46.88 11.07
N LEU A 12 -26.63 -46.23 11.52
CA LEU A 12 -26.66 -44.78 11.74
C LEU A 12 -25.66 -44.35 12.83
N SER A 13 -25.58 -45.11 13.94
CA SER A 13 -24.62 -44.84 15.01
C SER A 13 -23.17 -44.94 14.52
N VAL A 14 -22.87 -45.95 13.71
CA VAL A 14 -21.52 -46.15 13.16
C VAL A 14 -21.17 -45.02 12.17
N ALA A 15 -22.11 -44.62 11.30
CA ALA A 15 -21.90 -43.51 10.38
C ALA A 15 -21.60 -42.20 11.11
N VAL A 16 -22.36 -41.87 12.17
CA VAL A 16 -22.13 -40.68 13.00
C VAL A 16 -20.77 -40.73 13.67
N PHE A 17 -20.37 -41.89 14.19
CA PHE A 17 -19.06 -42.07 14.80
C PHE A 17 -17.91 -41.81 13.81
N PHE A 18 -17.98 -42.33 12.59
CA PHE A 18 -16.96 -42.09 11.56
C PHE A 18 -16.89 -40.62 11.13
N ILE A 19 -18.03 -39.92 11.07
CA ILE A 19 -18.08 -38.49 10.75
C ILE A 19 -17.37 -37.66 11.83
N LEU A 20 -17.64 -37.96 13.11
CA LEU A 20 -16.98 -37.30 14.24
C LEU A 20 -15.48 -37.61 14.26
N PHE A 21 -15.10 -38.88 14.02
CA PHE A 21 -13.69 -39.27 13.93
C PHE A 21 -12.97 -38.51 12.81
N TYR A 22 -13.57 -38.40 11.64
CA TYR A 22 -12.99 -37.65 10.51
C TYR A 22 -12.79 -36.16 10.84
N ILE A 23 -13.80 -35.53 11.44
CA ILE A 23 -13.73 -34.11 11.81
C ILE A 23 -12.69 -33.87 12.90
N PHE A 24 -12.55 -34.77 13.87
CA PHE A 24 -11.67 -34.56 15.02
C PHE A 24 -10.21 -34.98 14.77
N PHE A 25 -9.97 -36.03 13.98
CA PHE A 25 -8.62 -36.58 13.75
C PHE A 25 -8.04 -36.24 12.37
N ILE A 26 -8.85 -36.08 11.32
CA ILE A 26 -8.35 -35.92 9.94
C ILE A 26 -8.44 -34.48 9.44
N ARG A 27 -9.37 -33.66 9.92
CA ARG A 27 -9.37 -32.22 9.60
C ARG A 27 -8.20 -31.54 10.31
N LYS A 28 -7.06 -31.43 9.63
CA LYS A 28 -5.99 -30.49 9.99
C LYS A 28 -6.54 -29.08 9.81
N THR A 29 -6.41 -28.26 10.85
CA THR A 29 -6.74 -26.83 10.82
C THR A 29 -5.99 -26.19 9.64
N PRO A 30 -6.66 -25.39 8.78
CA PRO A 30 -5.96 -24.71 7.70
C PRO A 30 -4.85 -23.85 8.30
N GLU A 31 -3.62 -24.11 7.88
CA GLU A 31 -2.43 -23.36 8.26
C GLU A 31 -2.63 -21.92 7.77
N VAL A 32 -2.76 -20.99 8.71
CA VAL A 32 -2.86 -19.57 8.39
C VAL A 32 -1.53 -19.14 7.76
N ALA A 33 -1.60 -18.51 6.58
CA ALA A 33 -0.43 -18.10 5.83
C ALA A 33 0.48 -17.22 6.69
N SER A 34 1.75 -17.64 6.82
CA SER A 34 2.78 -16.87 7.51
C SER A 34 3.00 -15.53 6.79
N LEU A 35 2.99 -14.44 7.56
CA LEU A 35 3.25 -13.10 7.04
C LEU A 35 4.72 -13.01 6.61
N VAL A 36 4.98 -12.97 5.31
CA VAL A 36 6.31 -12.76 4.74
C VAL A 36 6.55 -11.26 4.60
N SER A 37 7.43 -10.71 5.44
CA SER A 37 7.95 -9.35 5.27
C SER A 37 9.01 -9.31 4.17
N SER A 38 8.66 -8.78 3.00
CA SER A 38 9.65 -8.40 1.99
C SER A 38 10.11 -6.96 2.24
N SER A 39 11.31 -6.80 2.80
CA SER A 39 11.97 -5.50 2.83
C SER A 39 12.57 -5.22 1.45
N SER A 40 11.89 -4.40 0.65
CA SER A 40 12.43 -3.88 -0.61
C SER A 40 13.45 -2.77 -0.31
N VAL A 41 14.63 -3.15 0.18
CA VAL A 41 15.78 -2.24 0.20
C VAL A 41 16.40 -2.26 -1.19
N SER A 42 16.08 -1.23 -1.98
CA SER A 42 16.87 -0.85 -3.15
C SER A 42 18.30 -0.50 -2.70
N PRO A 43 19.37 -0.97 -3.36
CA PRO A 43 20.74 -0.68 -2.97
C PRO A 43 21.10 0.74 -3.41
N ALA A 44 20.57 1.75 -2.72
CA ALA A 44 21.01 3.12 -2.84
C ALA A 44 21.86 3.48 -1.62
N SER A 45 23.18 3.37 -1.82
CA SER A 45 24.25 4.02 -1.07
C SER A 45 24.31 3.79 0.45
N ALA A 46 25.32 3.01 0.83
CA ALA A 46 25.88 2.98 2.18
C ALA A 46 26.16 4.39 2.70
N THR A 47 25.22 4.92 3.48
CA THR A 47 25.48 6.01 4.42
C THR A 47 25.33 5.39 5.80
N ASN A 48 26.36 5.51 6.63
CA ASN A 48 26.38 4.99 7.99
C ASN A 48 25.24 5.61 8.80
N ILE A 49 24.09 4.91 8.88
CA ILE A 49 22.97 5.28 9.73
C ILE A 49 23.27 4.70 11.13
N PRO A 50 23.21 5.51 12.21
CA PRO A 50 23.61 5.07 13.54
C PRO A 50 22.76 3.87 14.02
N ASP A 51 23.42 2.94 14.71
CA ASP A 51 22.93 1.64 15.20
C ASP A 51 21.57 1.67 15.93
N ALA A 52 21.14 2.84 16.40
CA ALA A 52 19.82 3.05 17.00
C ALA A 52 18.66 2.65 16.07
N ASN A 53 18.77 2.92 14.75
CA ASN A 53 17.71 2.58 13.80
C ASN A 53 17.61 1.06 13.55
N SER A 54 18.71 0.32 13.75
CA SER A 54 18.74 -1.14 13.60
C SER A 54 18.01 -1.85 14.76
N LEU A 55 18.16 -1.34 15.99
CA LEU A 55 17.44 -1.86 17.15
C LEU A 55 15.94 -1.60 17.05
N ILE A 56 15.56 -0.37 16.68
CA ILE A 56 14.14 0.02 16.50
C ILE A 56 13.49 -0.79 15.37
N ALA A 57 14.20 -1.03 14.27
CA ALA A 57 13.71 -1.87 13.17
C ALA A 57 13.54 -3.34 13.61
N LYS A 58 14.45 -3.89 14.42
CA LYS A 58 14.35 -5.25 14.96
C LYS A 58 13.16 -5.40 15.90
N ASP A 59 12.96 -4.45 16.79
CA ASP A 59 11.84 -4.48 17.75
C ASP A 59 10.49 -4.33 17.05
N PHE A 60 10.41 -3.46 16.04
CA PHE A 60 9.22 -3.33 15.20
C PHE A 60 8.92 -4.61 14.39
N LEU A 61 9.95 -5.22 13.81
CA LEU A 61 9.80 -6.47 13.05
C LEU A 61 9.38 -7.63 13.98
N ASN A 62 9.96 -7.73 15.17
CA ASN A 62 9.55 -8.69 16.19
C ASN A 62 8.09 -8.47 16.63
N LEU A 63 7.68 -7.22 16.85
CA LEU A 63 6.30 -6.87 17.17
C LEU A 63 5.35 -7.29 16.03
N LEU A 64 5.71 -7.00 14.78
CA LEU A 64 4.91 -7.33 13.61
C LEU A 64 4.78 -8.86 13.43
N LEU A 65 5.85 -9.62 13.63
CA LEU A 65 5.84 -11.09 13.59
C LEU A 65 5.00 -11.70 14.72
N ASN A 66 4.88 -11.02 15.86
CA ASN A 66 4.02 -11.46 16.95
C ASN A 66 2.53 -11.26 16.64
N VAL A 67 2.17 -10.44 15.64
CA VAL A 67 0.79 -10.28 15.18
C VAL A 67 0.42 -11.48 14.29
N LYS A 68 0.00 -12.57 14.93
CA LYS A 68 -0.38 -13.82 14.23
C LYS A 68 -1.74 -13.77 13.53
N ASN A 69 -2.61 -12.86 13.95
CA ASN A 69 -3.97 -12.76 13.41
C ASN A 69 -4.47 -11.33 13.55
N ILE A 70 -4.70 -10.66 12.42
CA ILE A 70 -5.40 -9.38 12.37
C ILE A 70 -6.83 -9.68 11.94
N LYS A 71 -7.76 -9.57 12.88
CA LYS A 71 -9.19 -9.59 12.56
C LYS A 71 -9.65 -8.15 12.44
N LEU A 72 -10.06 -7.76 11.24
CA LEU A 72 -10.78 -6.53 11.04
C LEU A 72 -12.24 -6.78 11.43
N ASP A 73 -12.81 -5.83 12.15
CA ASP A 73 -14.23 -5.87 12.50
C ASP A 73 -15.04 -5.32 11.32
N ASP A 74 -15.73 -6.21 10.60
CA ASP A 74 -16.53 -5.83 9.44
C ASP A 74 -17.78 -5.03 9.82
N SER A 75 -18.12 -4.93 11.11
CA SER A 75 -19.24 -4.12 11.58
C SER A 75 -19.04 -2.63 11.32
N ILE A 76 -17.78 -2.17 11.15
CA ILE A 76 -17.51 -0.77 10.82
C ILE A 76 -18.15 -0.36 9.49
N PHE A 77 -18.30 -1.29 8.55
CA PHE A 77 -18.88 -1.01 7.23
C PHE A 77 -20.40 -0.89 7.29
N ALA A 78 -21.03 -1.42 8.34
CA ALA A 78 -22.45 -1.25 8.62
C ALA A 78 -22.76 0.03 9.42
N ASP A 79 -21.74 0.69 9.98
CA ASP A 79 -21.92 1.94 10.72
C ASP A 79 -22.39 3.05 9.77
N ASN A 80 -23.37 3.84 10.21
CA ASN A 80 -23.82 5.03 9.51
C ASN A 80 -22.69 6.05 9.35
N ALA A 81 -21.75 6.13 10.31
CA ALA A 81 -20.59 7.00 10.21
C ALA A 81 -19.73 6.66 8.97
N PHE A 82 -19.44 5.38 8.75
CA PHE A 82 -18.70 4.92 7.58
C PHE A 82 -19.49 5.14 6.28
N ASN A 83 -20.79 4.84 6.28
CA ASN A 83 -21.67 5.05 5.12
C ASN A 83 -21.89 6.53 4.77
N SER A 84 -21.66 7.44 5.73
CA SER A 84 -21.76 8.88 5.52
C SER A 84 -20.48 9.51 4.92
N LEU A 85 -19.38 8.76 4.82
CA LEU A 85 -18.13 9.25 4.26
C LEU A 85 -18.33 9.64 2.79
N ARG A 86 -18.02 10.90 2.48
CA ARG A 86 -18.04 11.45 1.12
C ARG A 86 -16.62 11.55 0.62
N ASP A 87 -16.37 11.04 -0.58
CA ASP A 87 -15.12 11.32 -1.30
C ASP A 87 -15.05 12.84 -1.56
N SER A 88 -13.95 13.46 -1.13
CA SER A 88 -13.68 14.90 -1.29
C SER A 88 -12.59 15.14 -2.33
N SER A 89 -12.42 14.21 -3.27
CA SER A 89 -11.50 14.38 -4.39
C SER A 89 -11.86 15.61 -5.21
N ILE A 90 -10.93 16.56 -5.27
CA ILE A 90 -10.99 17.71 -6.18
C ILE A 90 -10.15 17.43 -7.41
N VAL A 91 -10.66 17.81 -8.59
CA VAL A 91 -9.85 17.81 -9.80
C VAL A 91 -8.90 19.00 -9.69
N LEU A 92 -7.61 18.70 -9.49
CA LEU A 92 -6.56 19.71 -9.62
C LEU A 92 -6.36 19.97 -11.11
N THR A 93 -6.95 21.04 -11.64
CA THR A 93 -6.46 21.63 -12.89
C THR A 93 -5.07 22.20 -12.61
N PRO A 94 -4.02 21.74 -13.31
CA PRO A 94 -2.71 22.34 -13.16
C PRO A 94 -2.81 23.82 -13.53
N ASP A 95 -2.45 24.70 -12.61
CA ASP A 95 -2.34 26.13 -12.88
C ASP A 95 -1.16 26.29 -13.86
N GLY A 96 -1.47 26.37 -15.15
CA GLY A 96 -0.57 26.75 -16.26
C GLY A 96 0.91 26.32 -16.19
N ASN A 97 1.77 27.14 -16.82
CA ASN A 97 3.23 27.04 -16.71
C ASN A 97 3.73 27.93 -15.56
N GLU A 98 2.97 28.00 -14.47
CA GLU A 98 3.23 28.92 -13.35
C GLU A 98 4.56 28.51 -12.66
N GLY A 99 5.53 29.43 -12.64
CA GLY A 99 6.84 29.17 -12.03
C GLY A 99 7.97 29.96 -12.69
N ARG A 100 9.16 29.96 -12.04
CA ARG A 100 10.36 30.50 -12.70
C ARG A 100 10.82 29.50 -13.78
N PRO A 101 11.34 29.99 -14.93
CA PRO A 101 12.02 29.13 -15.89
C PRO A 101 13.05 28.25 -15.18
N ASN A 102 13.09 26.96 -15.55
CA ASN A 102 14.01 25.99 -14.96
C ASN A 102 15.46 26.44 -15.21
N PRO A 103 16.23 26.84 -14.16
CA PRO A 103 17.59 27.33 -14.34
C PRO A 103 18.60 26.21 -14.69
N PHE A 104 18.13 24.96 -14.71
CA PHE A 104 18.89 23.78 -15.09
C PHE A 104 18.43 23.18 -16.43
N ALA A 105 17.55 23.86 -17.18
CA ALA A 105 17.17 23.42 -18.52
C ALA A 105 18.37 23.48 -19.48
N PRO A 106 18.52 22.51 -20.38
CA PRO A 106 19.49 22.61 -21.47
C PRO A 106 19.27 23.89 -22.29
N LEU A 107 20.37 24.51 -22.70
CA LEU A 107 20.36 25.75 -23.48
C LEU A 107 19.55 25.52 -24.77
N GLY A 108 18.56 26.37 -25.05
CA GLY A 108 17.69 26.25 -26.23
C GLY A 108 16.40 25.45 -26.01
N SER A 109 16.08 25.06 -24.78
CA SER A 109 14.81 24.43 -24.40
C SER A 109 13.87 25.38 -23.63
N GLU A 110 14.05 26.68 -23.80
CA GLU A 110 13.16 27.70 -23.25
C GLU A 110 11.77 27.58 -23.88
N ASN A 111 10.80 27.11 -23.10
CA ASN A 111 9.39 27.14 -23.50
C ASN A 111 8.89 28.60 -23.36
N ILE A 112 9.12 29.40 -24.40
CA ILE A 112 8.61 30.78 -24.51
C ILE A 112 7.09 30.72 -24.78
N ILE A 113 6.31 30.37 -23.77
CA ILE A 113 4.85 30.56 -23.79
C ILE A 113 4.53 31.46 -22.59
N GLY A 114 4.69 32.76 -22.81
CA GLY A 114 4.57 33.80 -21.78
C GLY A 114 5.17 35.11 -22.29
N GLY A 115 4.59 35.66 -23.35
CA GLY A 115 5.07 36.89 -23.97
C GLY A 115 4.95 38.10 -23.04
N VAL A 116 6.04 38.43 -22.35
CA VAL A 116 6.39 39.81 -22.00
C VAL A 116 7.80 40.06 -22.49
N VAL A 117 7.89 40.55 -23.72
CA VAL A 117 9.12 41.06 -24.30
C VAL A 117 9.42 42.39 -23.60
N LEU A 118 10.25 42.37 -22.55
CA LEU A 118 10.83 43.62 -22.05
C LEU A 118 11.82 44.12 -23.11
N PRO A 119 11.72 45.38 -23.59
CA PRO A 119 12.70 45.90 -24.52
C PRO A 119 14.06 45.98 -23.84
N ILE A 120 14.97 45.08 -24.23
CA ILE A 120 16.39 45.18 -23.90
C ILE A 120 16.93 46.36 -24.69
N ASN A 121 17.06 47.51 -24.03
CA ASN A 121 17.75 48.66 -24.59
C ASN A 121 19.26 48.38 -24.56
N ILE A 122 19.76 47.74 -25.62
CA ILE A 122 21.21 47.57 -25.83
C ILE A 122 21.75 48.95 -26.26
N PRO A 123 22.66 49.59 -25.51
CA PRO A 123 23.25 50.85 -25.94
C PRO A 123 24.09 50.62 -27.20
N SER A 124 23.65 51.21 -28.32
CA SER A 124 24.40 51.24 -29.57
C SER A 124 25.63 52.14 -29.40
N THR A 125 26.83 51.56 -29.44
CA THR A 125 28.06 52.31 -29.66
C THR A 125 28.18 52.67 -31.14
N ASN A 126 27.60 53.80 -31.52
CA ASN A 126 27.82 54.36 -32.84
C ASN A 126 29.27 54.88 -32.96
N LYS A 127 30.11 54.16 -33.71
CA LYS A 127 31.44 54.59 -34.13
C LYS A 127 31.29 55.66 -35.22
N THR A 128 31.47 56.92 -34.84
CA THR A 128 31.58 58.04 -35.79
C THR A 128 33.04 58.25 -36.17
N THR A 129 33.34 58.20 -37.46
CA THR A 129 34.63 58.58 -38.07
C THR A 129 34.31 59.56 -39.20
N PRO A 130 35.05 60.69 -39.28
CA PRO A 130 35.63 61.08 -40.56
C PRO A 130 37.16 60.96 -40.54
#